data_AF-F4KPH9-F1
#
_entry.id   AF-F4KPH9-F1
#
_cell.length_a   1.000
_cell.length_b   1.000
_cell.length_c   1.000
_cell.angle_alpha   90.00
_cell.angle_beta   90.00
_cell.angle_gamma   90.00
#
_symmetry.space_group_name_H-M   'P 1'
#
loop_
_entity.id
_entity.type
_entity.pdbx_description
1 polymer ?
#
loop_
_entity_poly.entity_id
_entity_poly.type
_entity_poly.pdbx_seq_one_letter_code
_entity_poly.pdbx_strand_id
1 'polypeptide(L)'
;MEQIQGITISKLGFVPQKLGDILEYEGPLLSLFIDQENPENHFLYKWVDNDDFYNRWIIVPFSTKDLGLFFNGHLTLRQLFLSKPFCYLIDLDDQLNYHTIQIVATEKLNEDYLPSEKSYYQAEIYSPFAANYHQKLALNTNDLLDNVLKEISALKISQQETTRALNDLLRLQASH
;
A
#
# COMPACT_ATOMS: atom_id res chain seq x y z
N MET A 1 -8.07 -3.56 -26.23
CA MET A 1 -7.70 -2.26 -25.61
C MET A 1 -8.73 -1.16 -25.84
N GLU A 2 -9.59 -0.94 -24.85
CA GLU A 2 -10.63 0.09 -24.90
C GLU A 2 -10.07 1.51 -24.73
N GLN A 3 -10.68 2.52 -25.37
CA GLN A 3 -10.26 3.91 -25.21
C GLN A 3 -10.81 4.50 -23.92
N ILE A 4 -9.95 5.08 -23.08
CA ILE A 4 -10.32 5.72 -21.82
C ILE A 4 -9.93 7.19 -21.85
N GLN A 5 -10.83 8.05 -21.38
CA GLN A 5 -10.58 9.48 -21.30
C GLN A 5 -9.74 9.81 -20.06
N GLY A 6 -8.45 10.07 -20.28
CA GLY A 6 -7.51 10.50 -19.25
C GLY A 6 -6.67 11.71 -19.66
N ILE A 7 -5.83 12.18 -18.75
CA ILE A 7 -4.80 13.19 -19.03
C ILE A 7 -3.51 12.47 -19.37
N THR A 8 -3.06 12.58 -20.62
CA THR A 8 -1.78 12.00 -21.06
C THR A 8 -0.60 12.75 -20.45
N ILE A 9 0.38 12.00 -19.94
CA ILE A 9 1.66 12.52 -19.42
C ILE A 9 2.83 11.81 -20.11
N SER A 10 4.01 12.44 -20.12
CA SER A 10 5.19 11.88 -20.80
C SER A 10 5.98 10.88 -19.97
N LYS A 11 5.83 10.90 -18.64
CA LYS A 11 6.51 9.99 -17.72
C LYS A 11 5.74 9.88 -16.40
N LEU A 12 5.96 8.78 -15.69
CA LEU A 12 5.54 8.66 -14.29
C LEU A 12 6.30 9.65 -13.41
N GLY A 13 5.66 10.09 -12.34
CA GLY A 13 6.25 10.98 -11.33
C GLY A 13 7.12 10.27 -10.28
N PHE A 14 7.47 9.01 -10.52
CA PHE A 14 8.22 8.13 -9.62
C PHE A 14 9.03 7.12 -10.44
N VAL A 15 10.03 6.50 -9.81
CA VAL A 15 10.88 5.49 -10.46
C VAL A 15 10.47 4.11 -9.96
N PRO A 16 9.72 3.31 -10.75
CA PRO A 16 9.19 2.04 -10.25
C PRO A 16 10.28 0.99 -10.06
N GLN A 17 10.37 0.45 -8.84
CA GLN A 17 11.15 -0.74 -8.53
C GLN A 17 10.22 -1.87 -8.07
N LYS A 18 10.22 -2.98 -8.80
CA LYS A 18 9.41 -4.15 -8.47
C LYS A 18 9.91 -4.81 -7.19
N LEU A 19 9.00 -5.06 -6.25
CA LEU A 19 9.27 -5.87 -5.06
C LEU A 19 8.92 -7.34 -5.29
N GLY A 20 7.82 -7.61 -6.01
CA GLY A 20 7.40 -8.97 -6.33
C GLY A 20 5.96 -9.03 -6.83
N ASP A 21 5.54 -10.22 -7.23
CA ASP A 21 4.21 -10.48 -7.77
C ASP A 21 3.29 -10.96 -6.66
N ILE A 22 2.13 -10.32 -6.51
CA ILE A 22 1.11 -10.67 -5.52
C ILE A 22 0.17 -11.76 -6.07
N LEU A 23 -0.18 -11.68 -7.35
CA LEU A 23 -1.04 -12.62 -8.04
C LEU A 23 -0.46 -12.94 -9.42
N GLU A 24 -0.43 -14.21 -9.77
CA GLU A 24 0.14 -14.72 -11.02
C GLU A 24 -0.80 -15.75 -11.66
N TYR A 25 -0.88 -15.71 -12.98
CA TYR A 25 -1.50 -16.75 -13.82
C TYR A 25 -0.88 -16.67 -15.21
N GLU A 26 -0.01 -17.64 -15.54
CA GLU A 26 0.79 -17.62 -16.79
C GLU A 26 1.57 -16.31 -17.01
N GLY A 27 1.84 -15.59 -15.91
CA GLY A 27 2.41 -14.25 -15.91
C GLY A 27 1.88 -13.42 -14.72
N PRO A 28 2.46 -12.25 -14.46
CA PRO A 28 2.01 -11.38 -13.38
C PRO A 28 0.64 -10.76 -13.69
N LEU A 29 -0.31 -10.90 -12.78
CA LEU A 29 -1.62 -10.23 -12.85
C LEU A 29 -1.70 -9.03 -11.89
N LEU A 30 -1.02 -9.13 -10.75
CA LEU A 30 -0.92 -8.07 -9.76
C LEU A 30 0.48 -8.07 -9.17
N SER A 31 1.16 -6.94 -9.25
CA SER A 31 2.54 -6.80 -8.80
C SER A 31 2.69 -5.62 -7.83
N LEU A 32 3.61 -5.79 -6.89
CA LEU A 32 3.98 -4.79 -5.90
C LEU A 32 5.22 -4.02 -6.34
N PHE A 33 5.13 -2.70 -6.31
CA PHE A 33 6.24 -1.79 -6.62
C PHE A 33 6.40 -0.75 -5.51
N ILE A 34 7.61 -0.21 -5.42
CA ILE A 34 7.92 1.01 -4.67
C ILE A 34 8.48 2.07 -5.62
N ASP A 35 8.46 3.33 -5.19
CA ASP A 35 9.32 4.36 -5.79
C ASP A 35 10.75 4.17 -5.29
N GLN A 36 11.69 3.96 -6.21
CA GLN A 36 13.11 3.80 -5.91
C GLN A 36 13.67 5.05 -5.21
N GLU A 37 13.15 6.24 -5.52
CA GLU A 37 13.60 7.50 -4.91
C GLU A 37 12.91 7.76 -3.55
N ASN A 38 11.71 7.21 -3.35
CA ASN A 38 10.93 7.33 -2.11
C ASN A 38 10.31 5.97 -1.71
N PRO A 39 11.07 5.06 -1.08
CA PRO A 39 10.62 3.68 -0.83
C PRO A 39 9.35 3.52 0.04
N GLU A 40 8.93 4.58 0.73
CA GLU A 40 7.66 4.62 1.47
C GLU A 40 6.44 4.70 0.54
N ASN A 41 6.62 5.17 -0.70
CA ASN A 41 5.56 5.23 -1.71
C ASN A 41 5.43 3.88 -2.40
N HIS A 42 4.29 3.23 -2.20
CA HIS A 42 4.02 1.93 -2.79
C HIS A 42 2.93 1.99 -3.86
N PHE A 43 3.05 1.11 -4.86
CA PHE A 43 2.18 1.07 -6.03
C PHE A 43 1.79 -0.38 -6.38
N LEU A 44 0.51 -0.60 -6.63
CA LEU A 44 0.00 -1.85 -7.19
C LEU A 44 -0.13 -1.70 -8.70
N TYR A 45 0.50 -2.61 -9.42
CA TYR A 45 0.38 -2.74 -10.87
C TYR A 45 -0.55 -3.91 -11.16
N LYS A 46 -1.71 -3.64 -11.75
CA LYS A 46 -2.68 -4.66 -12.14
C LYS A 46 -2.75 -4.74 -13.67
N TRP A 47 -2.55 -5.93 -14.22
CA TRP A 47 -2.82 -6.20 -15.63
C TRP A 47 -4.33 -6.20 -15.86
N VAL A 48 -4.79 -5.57 -16.96
CA VAL A 48 -6.24 -5.41 -17.22
C VAL A 48 -6.69 -5.79 -18.62
N ASP A 49 -5.85 -5.61 -19.63
CA ASP A 49 -6.21 -5.83 -21.03
C ASP A 49 -4.92 -5.93 -21.86
N ASN A 50 -5.02 -6.41 -23.09
CA ASN A 50 -3.93 -6.38 -24.05
C ASN A 50 -4.46 -6.25 -25.48
N ASP A 51 -3.56 -5.96 -26.40
CA ASP A 51 -3.76 -6.16 -27.83
C ASP A 51 -2.55 -6.91 -28.41
N ASP A 52 -2.39 -6.89 -29.74
CA ASP A 52 -1.31 -7.58 -30.44
C ASP A 52 0.09 -6.98 -30.16
N PHE A 53 0.16 -5.78 -29.59
CA PHE A 53 1.41 -5.02 -29.42
C PHE A 53 1.69 -4.63 -27.97
N TYR A 54 0.64 -4.42 -27.18
CA TYR A 54 0.76 -3.81 -25.86
C TYR A 54 -0.03 -4.56 -24.79
N ASN A 55 0.52 -4.54 -23.58
CA ASN A 55 -0.14 -4.93 -22.34
C ASN A 55 -0.55 -3.69 -21.56
N ARG A 56 -1.81 -3.63 -21.17
CA ARG A 56 -2.35 -2.53 -20.37
C ARG A 56 -2.31 -2.84 -18.89
N TRP A 57 -1.82 -1.87 -18.15
CA TRP A 57 -1.73 -1.93 -16.69
C TRP A 57 -2.38 -0.72 -16.05
N ILE A 58 -3.02 -0.96 -14.91
CA ILE A 58 -3.45 0.07 -13.98
C ILE A 58 -2.45 0.14 -12.84
N ILE A 59 -2.02 1.35 -12.51
CA ILE A 59 -1.18 1.63 -11.35
C ILE A 59 -1.97 2.43 -10.33
N VAL A 60 -2.07 1.91 -9.11
CA VAL A 60 -2.73 2.59 -7.99
C VAL A 60 -1.74 2.80 -6.85
N PRO A 61 -1.56 4.04 -6.36
CA PRO A 61 -0.78 4.28 -5.14
C PRO A 61 -1.55 3.75 -3.93
N PHE A 62 -0.84 3.18 -2.96
CA PHE A 62 -1.48 2.69 -1.74
C PHE A 62 -0.58 2.87 -0.52
N SER A 63 -1.20 2.86 0.66
CA SER A 63 -0.45 2.88 1.93
C SER A 63 -0.23 1.47 2.47
N THR A 64 0.85 1.26 3.21
CA THR A 64 1.10 -0.03 3.91
C THR A 64 -0.08 -0.46 4.78
N LYS A 65 -0.79 0.50 5.39
CA LYS A 65 -2.04 0.27 6.12
C LYS A 65 -3.13 -0.31 5.24
N ASP A 66 -3.38 0.28 4.07
CA ASP A 66 -4.42 -0.20 3.15
C ASP A 66 -4.13 -1.65 2.69
N LEU A 67 -2.87 -1.95 2.43
CA LEU A 67 -2.44 -3.29 2.03
C LEU A 67 -2.56 -4.31 3.17
N GLY A 68 -2.27 -3.90 4.41
CA GLY A 68 -2.53 -4.72 5.59
C GLY A 68 -4.02 -5.04 5.77
N LEU A 69 -4.90 -4.07 5.56
CA LEU A 69 -6.36 -4.29 5.59
C LEU A 69 -6.82 -5.29 4.50
N PHE A 70 -6.24 -5.19 3.30
CA PHE A 70 -6.51 -6.13 2.22
C PHE A 70 -6.05 -7.56 2.58
N PHE A 71 -4.80 -7.74 3.02
CA PHE A 71 -4.29 -9.07 3.40
C PHE A 71 -5.03 -9.69 4.59
N ASN A 72 -5.53 -8.87 5.51
CA ASN A 72 -6.36 -9.33 6.64
C ASN A 72 -7.83 -9.57 6.27
N GLY A 73 -8.20 -9.41 4.99
CA GLY A 73 -9.56 -9.66 4.50
C GLY A 73 -10.59 -8.59 4.90
N HIS A 74 -10.15 -7.44 5.41
CA HIS A 74 -11.04 -6.33 5.77
C HIS A 74 -11.47 -5.50 4.55
N LEU A 75 -10.63 -5.47 3.51
CA LEU A 75 -10.91 -4.80 2.25
C LEU A 75 -10.74 -5.77 1.08
N THR A 76 -11.53 -5.55 0.03
CA THR A 76 -11.32 -6.19 -1.27
C THR A 76 -10.33 -5.38 -2.11
N LEU A 77 -9.69 -6.02 -3.09
CA LEU A 77 -8.82 -5.32 -4.03
C LEU A 77 -9.61 -4.24 -4.80
N ARG A 78 -10.90 -4.48 -5.10
CA ARG A 78 -11.78 -3.48 -5.71
C ARG A 78 -11.93 -2.24 -4.83
N GLN A 79 -12.21 -2.43 -3.54
CA GLN A 79 -12.31 -1.32 -2.59
C GLN A 79 -11.00 -0.55 -2.47
N LEU A 80 -9.86 -1.25 -2.50
CA LEU A 80 -8.54 -0.62 -2.49
C LEU A 80 -8.35 0.31 -3.69
N PHE A 81 -8.71 -0.16 -4.89
CA PHE A 81 -8.61 0.63 -6.13
C PHE A 81 -9.55 1.85 -6.08
N LEU A 82 -10.82 1.63 -5.75
CA LEU A 82 -11.85 2.68 -5.70
C LEU A 82 -11.64 3.69 -4.56
N SER A 83 -10.83 3.38 -3.55
CA SER A 83 -10.48 4.32 -2.48
C SER A 83 -9.62 5.50 -2.96
N LYS A 84 -9.02 5.39 -4.16
CA LYS A 84 -8.14 6.42 -4.72
C LYS A 84 -8.89 7.25 -5.76
N PRO A 85 -8.70 8.58 -5.78
CA PRO A 85 -9.42 9.45 -6.72
C PRO A 85 -8.97 9.27 -8.18
N PHE A 86 -7.73 8.82 -8.38
CA PHE A 86 -7.17 8.57 -9.70
C PHE A 86 -6.23 7.36 -9.67
N CYS A 87 -5.97 6.82 -10.85
CA CYS A 87 -4.94 5.84 -11.13
C CYS A 87 -4.14 6.24 -12.38
N TYR A 88 -3.03 5.55 -12.62
CA TYR A 88 -2.35 5.62 -13.90
C TYR A 88 -2.80 4.45 -14.77
N LEU A 89 -3.03 4.72 -16.05
CA LEU A 89 -3.20 3.69 -17.08
C LEU A 89 -1.97 3.74 -17.97
N ILE A 90 -1.29 2.60 -18.11
CA ILE A 90 -0.08 2.50 -18.93
C ILE A 90 -0.21 1.37 -19.94
N ASP A 91 0.42 1.58 -21.09
CA ASP A 91 0.57 0.57 -22.13
C ASP A 91 2.06 0.24 -22.28
N LEU A 92 2.41 -1.03 -22.10
CA LEU A 92 3.77 -1.55 -22.17
C LEU A 92 3.91 -2.51 -23.35
N ASP A 93 4.97 -2.40 -24.13
CA ASP A 93 5.33 -3.42 -25.13
C ASP A 93 6.04 -4.63 -24.48
N ASP A 94 6.35 -5.64 -25.29
CA ASP A 94 7.07 -6.85 -24.86
C ASP A 94 8.49 -6.57 -24.32
N GLN A 95 9.06 -5.40 -24.60
CA GLN A 95 10.35 -4.94 -24.09
C GLN A 95 10.20 -4.03 -22.87
N LEU A 96 8.98 -3.91 -22.32
CA LEU A 96 8.62 -3.09 -21.16
C LEU A 96 8.80 -1.59 -21.39
N ASN A 97 8.79 -1.12 -22.65
CA ASN A 97 8.79 0.31 -22.93
C ASN A 97 7.39 0.88 -22.75
N TYR A 98 7.33 2.08 -22.17
CA TYR A 98 6.10 2.84 -22.03
C TYR A 98 5.71 3.48 -23.37
N HIS A 99 4.50 3.17 -23.86
CA HIS A 99 3.93 3.81 -25.06
C HIS A 99 2.88 4.87 -24.71
N THR A 100 2.01 4.56 -23.75
CA THR A 100 0.99 5.48 -23.26
C THR A 100 1.07 5.56 -21.74
N ILE A 101 0.95 6.76 -21.19
CA ILE A 101 0.78 6.99 -19.75
C ILE A 101 -0.33 8.02 -19.58
N GLN A 102 -1.41 7.62 -18.92
CA GLN A 102 -2.56 8.48 -18.66
C GLN A 102 -2.88 8.51 -17.18
N ILE A 103 -3.26 9.68 -16.68
CA ILE A 103 -3.92 9.83 -15.38
C ILE A 103 -5.43 9.76 -15.64
N VAL A 104 -6.09 8.81 -15.00
CA VAL A 104 -7.52 8.55 -15.16
C VAL A 104 -8.19 8.66 -13.80
N ALA A 105 -9.31 9.37 -13.72
CA ALA A 105 -10.14 9.35 -12.52
C ALA A 105 -10.68 7.93 -12.32
N THR A 106 -10.52 7.35 -11.13
CA THR A 106 -10.81 5.92 -10.91
C THR A 106 -12.28 5.58 -11.21
N GLU A 107 -13.20 6.52 -10.95
CA GLU A 107 -14.63 6.42 -11.26
C GLU A 107 -14.95 6.35 -12.77
N LYS A 108 -14.01 6.71 -13.64
CA LYS A 108 -14.13 6.63 -15.10
C LYS A 108 -13.50 5.38 -15.70
N LEU A 109 -12.95 4.49 -14.88
CA LEU A 109 -12.46 3.21 -15.36
C LEU A 109 -13.63 2.34 -15.84
N ASN A 110 -13.38 1.58 -16.89
CA ASN A 110 -14.33 0.58 -17.36
C ASN A 110 -14.45 -0.53 -16.31
N GLU A 111 -15.66 -1.08 -16.15
CA GLU A 111 -15.96 -2.07 -15.11
C GLU A 111 -15.06 -3.31 -15.24
N ASP A 112 -14.76 -3.73 -16.47
CA ASP A 112 -13.92 -4.91 -16.75
C ASP A 112 -12.46 -4.74 -16.30
N TYR A 113 -12.00 -3.49 -16.11
CA TYR A 113 -10.65 -3.23 -15.61
C TYR A 113 -10.58 -3.29 -14.08
N LEU A 114 -11.73 -3.14 -13.40
CA LEU A 114 -11.80 -3.18 -11.95
C LEU A 114 -11.70 -4.63 -11.44
N PRO A 115 -11.08 -4.86 -10.27
CA PRO A 115 -11.15 -6.15 -9.60
C PRO A 115 -12.61 -6.53 -9.28
N SER A 116 -12.89 -7.83 -9.19
CA SER A 116 -14.18 -8.34 -8.72
C SER A 116 -14.56 -7.79 -7.35
N GLU A 117 -15.85 -7.60 -7.07
CA GLU A 117 -16.35 -7.22 -5.74
C GLU A 117 -15.96 -8.20 -4.64
N LYS A 118 -15.66 -9.45 -4.98
CA LYS A 118 -15.27 -10.50 -4.01
C LYS A 118 -13.77 -10.78 -4.02
N SER A 119 -12.97 -9.83 -4.51
CA SER A 119 -11.50 -9.92 -4.60
C SER A 119 -10.82 -9.76 -3.23
N TYR A 120 -11.19 -10.61 -2.27
CA TYR A 120 -10.48 -10.72 -0.99
C TYR A 120 -9.17 -11.50 -1.16
N TYR A 121 -8.20 -11.23 -0.30
CA TYR A 121 -6.99 -12.03 -0.22
C TYR A 121 -7.32 -13.47 0.18
N GLN A 122 -6.73 -14.44 -0.53
CA GLN A 122 -6.86 -15.87 -0.28
C GLN A 122 -5.48 -16.51 -0.41
N ALA A 123 -4.93 -17.03 0.69
CA ALA A 123 -3.54 -17.49 0.73
C ALA A 123 -3.26 -18.62 -0.29
N GLU A 124 -4.29 -19.38 -0.68
CA GLU A 124 -4.19 -20.50 -1.61
C GLU A 124 -4.10 -20.06 -3.08
N ILE A 125 -4.61 -18.86 -3.41
CA ILE A 125 -4.64 -18.33 -4.78
C ILE A 125 -3.46 -17.38 -5.02
N TYR A 126 -3.07 -16.66 -3.99
CA TYR A 126 -2.05 -15.63 -4.09
C TYR A 126 -0.64 -16.23 -4.01
N SER A 127 0.33 -15.49 -4.53
CA SER A 127 1.70 -16.00 -4.64
C SER A 127 2.37 -16.21 -3.26
N PRO A 128 3.44 -17.02 -3.20
CA PRO A 128 4.27 -17.11 -1.99
C PRO A 128 4.84 -15.75 -1.56
N PHE A 129 5.12 -14.86 -2.52
CA PHE A 129 5.57 -13.51 -2.21
C PHE A 129 4.50 -12.73 -1.42
N ALA A 130 3.23 -12.84 -1.80
CA ALA A 130 2.13 -12.19 -1.09
C ALA A 130 2.04 -12.63 0.37
N ALA A 131 2.13 -13.95 0.63
CA ALA A 131 2.12 -14.50 1.99
C ALA A 131 3.32 -14.00 2.82
N ASN A 132 4.53 -14.01 2.24
CA ASN A 132 5.73 -13.50 2.92
C ASN A 132 5.61 -12.00 3.21
N TYR A 133 5.06 -11.23 2.28
CA TYR A 133 4.88 -9.79 2.46
C TYR A 133 3.82 -9.48 3.53
N HIS A 134 2.73 -10.24 3.58
CA HIS A 134 1.72 -10.16 4.64
C HIS A 134 2.36 -10.42 6.02
N GLN A 135 3.16 -11.47 6.14
CA GLN A 135 3.89 -11.76 7.37
C GLN A 135 4.85 -10.63 7.78
N LYS A 136 5.58 -10.05 6.81
CA LYS A 136 6.47 -8.90 7.04
C LYS A 136 5.71 -7.69 7.58
N LEU A 137 4.54 -7.38 7.03
CA LEU A 137 3.69 -6.28 7.52
C LEU A 137 3.21 -6.54 8.96
N ALA A 138 2.86 -7.78 9.29
CA ALA A 138 2.43 -8.16 10.63
C ALA A 138 3.57 -8.02 11.66
N LEU A 139 4.78 -8.48 11.32
CA LEU A 139 5.96 -8.36 12.19
C LEU A 139 6.29 -6.89 12.49
N ASN A 140 6.33 -6.05 11.46
CA ASN A 140 6.58 -4.61 11.63
C ASN A 140 5.55 -3.94 12.55
N THR A 141 4.29 -4.39 12.50
CA THR A 141 3.23 -3.85 13.36
C THR A 141 3.46 -4.23 14.82
N ASN A 142 3.86 -5.47 15.09
CA ASN A 142 4.16 -5.93 16.45
C ASN A 142 5.38 -5.21 17.04
N ASP A 143 6.44 -5.03 16.25
CA ASP A 143 7.63 -4.28 16.68
C ASP A 143 7.28 -2.83 17.06
N LEU A 144 6.41 -2.18 16.28
CA LEU A 144 5.92 -0.85 16.59
C LEU A 144 5.13 -0.83 17.91
N LEU A 145 4.22 -1.79 18.11
CA LEU A 145 3.43 -1.90 19.34
C LEU A 145 4.32 -2.11 20.57
N ASP A 146 5.32 -2.98 20.47
CA ASP A 146 6.27 -3.23 21.55
C ASP A 146 7.07 -1.98 21.93
N ASN A 147 7.48 -1.19 20.93
CA ASN A 147 8.18 0.08 21.16
C ASN A 147 7.26 1.11 21.84
N VAL A 148 6.02 1.25 21.38
CA VAL A 148 5.02 2.14 21.99
C VAL A 148 4.74 1.73 23.44
N LEU A 149 4.61 0.42 23.72
CA LEU A 149 4.38 -0.08 25.08
C LEU A 149 5.56 0.20 26.02
N LYS A 150 6.80 0.10 25.52
CA LYS A 150 8.00 0.48 26.27
C LYS A 150 8.00 1.97 26.61
N GLU A 151 7.68 2.83 25.64
CA GLU A 151 7.60 4.29 25.87
C GLU A 151 6.51 4.66 26.89
N ILE A 152 5.31 4.09 26.76
CA ILE A 152 4.22 4.30 27.74
C ILE A 152 4.66 3.88 29.14
N SER A 153 5.40 2.78 29.27
CA SER A 153 5.88 2.29 30.56
C SER A 153 6.93 3.23 31.17
N ALA A 154 7.86 3.74 30.36
CA ALA A 154 8.85 4.73 30.79
C ALA A 154 8.19 6.05 31.23
N LEU A 155 7.19 6.53 30.48
CA LEU A 155 6.42 7.73 30.82
C LEU A 155 5.68 7.58 32.16
N LYS A 156 5.08 6.41 32.42
CA LYS A 156 4.43 6.13 33.71
C LYS A 156 5.40 6.20 34.88
N ILE A 157 6.62 5.66 34.72
CA ILE A 157 7.65 5.72 35.77
C ILE A 157 8.06 7.17 36.04
N SER A 158 8.37 7.94 34.98
CA SER A 158 8.74 9.36 35.08
C SER A 158 7.64 10.21 35.74
N GLN A 159 6.37 9.93 35.42
CA GLN A 159 5.24 10.60 36.06
C GLN A 159 5.14 10.29 37.56
N GLN A 160 5.37 9.04 37.97
CA GLN A 160 5.38 8.65 39.38
C GLN A 160 6.52 9.34 40.15
N GLU A 161 7.72 9.40 39.58
CA GLU A 161 8.86 10.10 40.16
C GLU A 161 8.60 11.59 40.33
N THR A 162 8.04 12.23 39.29
CA THR A 162 7.68 13.65 39.32
C THR A 162 6.61 13.93 40.39
N THR A 163 5.60 13.06 40.48
CA THR A 163 4.54 13.18 41.50
C THR A 163 5.10 13.03 42.91
N ARG A 164 6.04 12.10 43.10
CA ARG A 164 6.73 11.91 44.39
C ARG A 164 7.54 13.15 44.75
N ALA A 165 8.34 13.68 43.84
CA ALA A 165 9.14 14.88 44.06
C ALA A 165 8.27 16.10 44.42
N LEU A 166 7.13 16.27 43.74
CA LEU A 166 6.18 17.34 44.05
C LEU A 166 5.59 17.20 45.46
N ASN A 167 5.19 15.99 45.85
CA ASN A 167 4.67 15.73 47.19
C ASN A 167 5.71 15.99 48.28
N ASP A 168 6.98 15.64 48.04
CA ASP A 168 8.06 15.91 48.97
C ASP A 168 8.33 17.42 49.12
N LEU A 169 8.27 18.19 48.02
CA LEU A 169 8.37 19.66 48.06
C LEU A 169 7.22 20.31 48.83
N LEU A 170 5.97 19.86 48.60
CA LEU A 170 4.80 20.36 49.32
C LEU A 170 4.90 20.11 50.83
N ARG A 171 5.42 18.94 51.23
CA ARG A 171 5.67 18.64 52.65
C ARG A 171 6.68 19.59 53.27
N LEU A 172 7.78 19.89 52.57
CA LEU A 172 8.80 20.83 53.05
C LEU A 172 8.25 22.25 53.23
N GLN A 173 7.39 22.72 52.32
CA GLN A 173 6.73 24.03 52.42
C GLN A 173 5.74 24.11 53.58
N ALA A 174 5.05 23.02 53.93
CA ALA A 174 4.06 23.00 55.02
C ALA A 174 4.70 22.92 56.43
N SER A 175 6.00 22.66 56.52
CA SER A 175 6.77 22.61 57.78
C SER A 175 7.49 23.91 58.14
N HIS A 176 7.25 25.00 57.40
CA HIS A 176 7.66 26.38 57.69
C HIS A 176 6.45 27.25 57.99
#